data_AF-A0A2R5L1X1-F1
#
_entry.id   AF-A0A2R5L1X1-F1
#
_cell.length_a   1.000
_cell.length_b   1.000
_cell.length_c   1.000
_cell.angle_alpha   90.00
_cell.angle_beta   90.00
_cell.angle_gamma   90.00
#
_symmetry.space_group_name_H-M   'P 1'
#
loop_
_entity.id
_entity.type
_entity.pdbx_description
1 polymer ?
#
loop_
_entity_poly.entity_id
_entity_poly.type
_entity_poly.pdbx_seq_one_letter_code
_entity_poly.pdbx_strand_id
1 'polypeptide(L)'
;AFEYLYHQCCNDVVQERFSPELKCDVALRLAALHIQQHAITNGHSGNKINVKNIEREFGLEKFVPNSLLEGMKRKELRKLLSHFMKVQAGAAVSAGQKHVPALQPKLHYLKIIAELPSYGAKCFSGCVMEANQESVILISPRFGISQITGIRNTMPEALCDIDQITNVSVSREEDNISLKVEISLKD
;
A
#
# COMPACT_ATOMS: atom_id res chain seq x y z
N ALA A 1 -2.33 -15.78 -7.88
CA ALA A 1 -1.44 -14.94 -7.04
C ALA A 1 -1.53 -13.45 -7.42
N PHE A 2 -1.11 -13.05 -8.63
CA PHE A 2 -1.07 -11.63 -9.06
C PHE A 2 -2.39 -10.87 -8.86
N GLU A 3 -3.51 -11.43 -9.33
CA GLU A 3 -4.83 -10.80 -9.22
C GLU A 3 -5.24 -10.56 -7.76
N TYR A 4 -4.96 -11.53 -6.88
CA TYR A 4 -5.26 -11.41 -5.47
C TYR A 4 -4.45 -10.29 -4.82
N LEU A 5 -3.14 -10.24 -5.10
CA LEU A 5 -2.25 -9.19 -4.60
C LEU A 5 -2.73 -7.80 -5.03
N TYR A 6 -3.11 -7.63 -6.30
CA TYR A 6 -3.67 -6.37 -6.80
C TYR A 6 -4.92 -5.94 -6.01
N HIS A 7 -5.91 -6.82 -5.86
CA HIS A 7 -7.14 -6.48 -5.12
C HIS A 7 -6.87 -6.21 -3.64
N GLN A 8 -5.95 -6.95 -3.02
CA GLN A 8 -5.53 -6.71 -1.65
C GLN A 8 -4.91 -5.33 -1.50
N CYS A 9 -3.98 -4.93 -2.39
CA CYS A 9 -3.39 -3.60 -2.36
C CYS A 9 -4.43 -2.49 -2.60
N CYS A 10 -5.42 -2.70 -3.48
CA CYS A 10 -6.53 -1.76 -3.64
C CYS A 10 -7.31 -1.57 -2.34
N ASN A 11 -7.62 -2.66 -1.64
CA ASN A 11 -8.32 -2.60 -0.36
C ASN A 11 -7.46 -1.90 0.71
N ASP A 12 -6.18 -2.25 0.81
CA ASP A 12 -5.25 -1.64 1.77
C ASP A 12 -5.16 -0.12 1.60
N VAL A 13 -5.19 0.38 0.36
CA VAL A 13 -5.19 1.82 0.07
C VAL A 13 -6.51 2.47 0.48
N VAL A 14 -7.65 1.90 0.08
CA VAL A 14 -8.98 2.46 0.39
C VAL A 14 -9.26 2.44 1.90
N GLN A 15 -8.80 1.41 2.60
CA GLN A 15 -8.87 1.27 4.07
C GLN A 15 -7.77 2.02 4.81
N GLU A 16 -6.95 2.81 4.10
CA GLU A 16 -5.95 3.69 4.69
C GLU A 16 -4.87 2.96 5.51
N ARG A 17 -4.59 1.69 5.19
CA ARG A 17 -3.56 0.87 5.85
C ARG A 17 -2.18 1.53 5.81
N PHE A 18 -1.89 2.26 4.74
CA PHE A 18 -0.61 2.94 4.52
C PHE A 18 -0.58 4.38 5.06
N SER A 19 -1.60 4.81 5.82
CA SER A 19 -1.62 6.14 6.44
C SER A 19 -0.66 6.20 7.64
N PRO A 20 0.08 7.31 7.86
CA PRO A 20 0.08 8.56 7.09
C PRO A 20 1.12 8.61 5.96
N GLU A 21 1.87 7.52 5.73
CA GLU A 21 2.96 7.45 4.75
C GLU A 21 2.48 7.72 3.31
N LEU A 22 1.28 7.24 2.97
CA LEU A 22 0.70 7.39 1.65
C LEU A 22 0.24 8.84 1.40
N LYS A 23 1.05 9.56 0.63
CA LYS A 23 0.76 10.95 0.23
C LYS A 23 -0.48 11.05 -0.64
N CYS A 24 -1.19 12.18 -0.52
CA CYS A 24 -2.42 12.46 -1.27
C CYS A 24 -2.24 12.34 -2.80
N ASP A 25 -1.14 12.82 -3.37
CA ASP A 25 -0.91 12.76 -4.81
C ASP A 25 -0.71 11.32 -5.31
N VAL A 26 -0.04 10.49 -4.50
CA VAL A 26 0.18 9.07 -4.77
C VAL A 26 -1.14 8.31 -4.66
N ALA A 27 -1.93 8.56 -3.61
CA ALA A 27 -3.26 7.98 -3.45
C ALA A 27 -4.20 8.30 -4.63
N LEU A 28 -4.18 9.54 -5.14
CA LEU A 28 -4.97 9.94 -6.31
C LEU A 28 -4.50 9.25 -7.60
N ARG A 29 -3.18 9.05 -7.78
CA ARG A 29 -2.63 8.27 -8.91
C ARG A 29 -3.06 6.81 -8.86
N LEU A 30 -3.03 6.19 -7.68
CA LEU A 30 -3.49 4.82 -7.44
C LEU A 30 -4.99 4.69 -7.70
N ALA A 31 -5.80 5.61 -7.17
CA ALA A 31 -7.24 5.65 -7.41
C ALA A 31 -7.57 5.77 -8.92
N ALA A 32 -6.84 6.63 -9.65
CA ALA A 32 -7.00 6.77 -11.10
C ALA A 32 -6.72 5.45 -11.86
N LEU A 33 -5.66 4.72 -11.49
CA LEU A 33 -5.34 3.41 -12.06
C LEU A 33 -6.42 2.37 -11.74
N HIS A 34 -6.92 2.37 -10.50
CA HIS A 34 -7.97 1.45 -10.06
C HIS A 34 -9.29 1.72 -10.83
N ILE A 35 -9.69 2.98 -10.97
CA ILE A 35 -10.85 3.39 -11.77
C ILE A 35 -10.67 2.95 -13.23
N GLN A 36 -9.50 3.19 -13.82
CA GLN A 36 -9.21 2.81 -15.19
C GLN A 36 -9.31 1.29 -15.38
N GLN A 37 -8.72 0.51 -14.48
CA GLN A 37 -8.80 -0.94 -14.50
C GLN A 37 -10.25 -1.43 -14.38
N HIS A 38 -11.00 -0.85 -13.44
CA HIS A 38 -12.40 -1.19 -13.22
C HIS A 38 -13.25 -0.91 -14.45
N ALA A 39 -13.03 0.24 -15.10
CA ALA A 39 -13.72 0.60 -16.33
C ALA A 39 -13.44 -0.42 -17.44
N ILE A 40 -12.17 -0.81 -17.65
CA ILE A 40 -11.77 -1.81 -18.65
C ILE A 40 -12.44 -3.16 -18.38
N THR A 41 -12.43 -3.63 -17.12
CA THR A 41 -13.04 -4.91 -16.74
C THR A 41 -14.57 -4.90 -16.95
N ASN A 42 -15.22 -3.75 -16.81
CA ASN A 42 -16.66 -3.57 -17.05
C ASN A 42 -16.99 -3.16 -18.50
N GLY A 43 -16.10 -3.45 -19.47
CA GLY A 43 -16.39 -3.24 -20.89
C GLY A 43 -16.38 -1.78 -21.37
N HIS A 44 -15.90 -0.84 -20.55
CA HIS A 44 -15.69 0.53 -20.99
C HIS A 44 -14.37 0.65 -21.75
N SER A 45 -14.42 1.24 -22.94
CA SER A 45 -13.23 1.44 -23.79
C SER A 45 -13.15 2.86 -24.35
N GLY A 46 -11.93 3.36 -24.54
CA GLY A 46 -11.66 4.66 -25.17
C GLY A 46 -12.34 5.83 -24.46
N ASN A 47 -13.01 6.70 -25.22
CA ASN A 47 -13.64 7.94 -24.74
C ASN A 47 -14.80 7.72 -23.74
N LYS A 48 -15.24 6.47 -23.52
CA LYS A 48 -16.28 6.15 -22.54
C LYS A 48 -15.77 6.11 -21.10
N ILE A 49 -14.46 6.00 -20.91
CA ILE A 49 -13.86 5.99 -19.57
C ILE A 49 -13.77 7.44 -19.08
N ASN A 50 -14.73 7.85 -18.24
CA ASN A 50 -14.68 9.12 -17.54
C ASN A 50 -15.11 8.95 -16.07
N VAL A 51 -14.52 9.75 -15.19
CA VAL A 51 -14.72 9.66 -13.74
C VAL A 51 -16.18 9.91 -13.34
N LYS A 52 -16.88 10.80 -14.07
CA LYS A 52 -18.28 11.14 -13.76
C LYS A 52 -19.22 9.95 -13.94
N ASN A 53 -19.01 9.16 -15.00
CA ASN A 53 -19.81 7.96 -15.26
C ASN A 53 -19.53 6.88 -14.21
N ILE A 54 -18.25 6.67 -13.88
CA ILE A 54 -17.84 5.70 -12.86
C ILE A 54 -18.39 6.08 -11.48
N GLU A 55 -18.28 7.35 -11.08
CA GLU A 55 -18.86 7.87 -9.84
C GLU A 55 -20.37 7.61 -9.77
N ARG A 56 -21.10 7.85 -10.87
CA ARG A 56 -22.56 7.66 -10.92
C ARG A 56 -22.96 6.18 -10.81
N GLU A 57 -22.19 5.28 -11.41
CA GLU A 57 -22.53 3.86 -11.50
C GLU A 57 -22.02 3.05 -10.30
N PHE A 58 -20.85 3.37 -9.77
CA PHE A 58 -20.16 2.56 -8.77
C PHE A 58 -19.80 3.29 -7.48
N GLY A 59 -19.90 4.62 -7.44
CA GLY A 59 -19.36 5.45 -6.35
C GLY A 59 -17.84 5.65 -6.44
N LEU A 60 -17.32 6.67 -5.75
CA LEU A 60 -15.86 6.92 -5.67
C LEU A 60 -15.21 6.27 -4.44
N GLU A 61 -16.01 5.96 -3.42
CA GLU A 61 -15.63 5.28 -2.18
C GLU A 61 -15.02 3.89 -2.39
N LYS A 62 -15.26 3.27 -3.55
CA LYS A 62 -14.60 2.00 -3.91
C LYS A 62 -13.15 2.17 -4.36
N PHE A 63 -12.74 3.38 -4.70
CA PHE A 63 -11.46 3.66 -5.35
C PHE A 63 -10.59 4.66 -4.58
N VAL A 64 -11.22 5.51 -3.77
CA VAL A 64 -10.58 6.65 -3.10
C VAL A 64 -10.70 6.48 -1.58
N PRO A 65 -9.61 6.67 -0.82
CA PRO A 65 -9.65 6.73 0.64
C PRO A 65 -10.66 7.75 1.18
N ASN A 66 -11.31 7.42 2.30
CA ASN A 66 -12.35 8.27 2.91
C ASN A 66 -11.82 9.66 3.31
N SER A 67 -10.61 9.74 3.86
CA SER A 67 -9.97 11.01 4.22
C SER A 67 -9.85 11.97 3.04
N LEU A 68 -9.62 11.47 1.82
CA LEU A 68 -9.56 12.29 0.61
C LEU A 68 -10.95 12.68 0.10
N LEU A 69 -11.94 11.80 0.25
CA LEU A 69 -13.33 12.11 -0.09
C LEU A 69 -13.89 13.25 0.76
N GLU A 70 -13.54 13.28 2.04
CA GLU A 70 -13.96 14.31 2.99
C GLU A 70 -13.07 15.56 2.91
N GLY A 71 -11.77 15.39 2.69
CA GLY A 71 -10.78 16.46 2.66
C GLY A 71 -10.75 17.30 1.38
N MET A 72 -11.40 16.86 0.29
CA MET A 72 -11.39 17.56 -1.00
C MET A 72 -12.80 17.85 -1.53
N LYS A 73 -12.95 18.98 -2.22
CA LYS A 73 -14.21 19.28 -2.94
C LYS A 73 -14.40 18.25 -4.05
N ARG A 74 -15.59 17.64 -4.16
CA ARG A 74 -15.92 16.65 -5.21
C ARG A 74 -15.56 17.09 -6.63
N LYS A 75 -15.74 18.38 -6.97
CA LYS A 75 -15.37 18.92 -8.29
C LYS A 75 -13.87 18.84 -8.54
N GLU A 76 -13.08 19.16 -7.53
CA GLU A 76 -11.61 19.11 -7.58
C GLU A 76 -11.10 17.68 -7.63
N LEU A 77 -11.62 16.80 -6.77
CA LEU A 77 -11.29 15.38 -6.76
C LEU A 77 -11.48 14.75 -8.15
N ARG A 78 -12.65 14.98 -8.78
CA ARG A 78 -12.94 14.46 -10.12
C ARG A 78 -12.00 15.02 -11.18
N LYS A 79 -11.60 16.29 -11.06
CA LYS A 79 -10.65 16.94 -11.97
C LYS A 79 -9.28 16.27 -11.86
N LEU A 80 -8.79 16.03 -10.64
CA LEU A 80 -7.49 15.40 -10.38
C LEU A 80 -7.47 13.94 -10.85
N LEU A 81 -8.51 13.15 -10.51
CA LEU A 81 -8.63 11.77 -10.99
C LEU A 81 -8.65 11.73 -12.53
N SER A 82 -9.44 12.59 -13.17
CA SER A 82 -9.50 12.68 -14.63
C SER A 82 -8.16 13.08 -15.25
N HIS A 83 -7.41 13.96 -14.59
CA HIS A 83 -6.07 14.35 -15.02
C HIS A 83 -5.10 13.16 -14.97
N PHE A 84 -5.02 12.46 -13.83
CA PHE A 84 -4.12 11.32 -13.69
C PHE A 84 -4.46 10.17 -14.65
N MET A 85 -5.74 9.87 -14.86
CA MET A 85 -6.16 8.88 -15.85
C MET A 85 -5.68 9.24 -17.27
N LYS A 86 -5.76 10.52 -17.65
CA LYS A 86 -5.26 10.99 -18.96
C LYS A 86 -3.75 10.89 -19.07
N VAL A 87 -3.02 11.26 -18.03
CA VAL A 87 -1.54 11.15 -17.99
C VAL A 87 -1.11 9.69 -18.14
N GLN A 88 -1.75 8.77 -17.40
CA GLN A 88 -1.45 7.34 -17.42
C GLN A 88 -1.80 6.70 -18.77
N ALA A 89 -2.94 7.06 -19.37
CA ALA A 89 -3.31 6.61 -20.71
C ALA A 89 -2.37 7.18 -21.78
N GLY A 90 -1.98 8.46 -21.66
CA GLY A 90 -1.06 9.13 -22.58
C GLY A 90 0.32 8.47 -22.62
N ALA A 91 0.83 8.02 -21.48
CA ALA A 91 2.11 7.31 -21.38
C ALA A 91 2.13 5.99 -22.19
N ALA A 92 1.00 5.28 -22.26
CA ALA A 92 0.89 4.07 -23.08
C ALA A 92 0.87 4.41 -24.59
N VAL A 93 0.18 5.49 -24.96
CA VAL A 93 0.11 5.96 -26.35
C VAL A 93 1.47 6.45 -26.85
N SER A 94 2.22 7.19 -26.04
CA SER A 94 3.58 7.63 -26.39
C SER A 94 4.59 6.48 -26.48
N ALA A 95 4.32 5.34 -25.84
CA ALA A 95 5.05 4.09 -26.03
C ALA A 95 4.63 3.30 -27.29
N GLY A 96 3.82 3.91 -28.18
CA GLY A 96 3.38 3.30 -29.44
C GLY A 96 2.23 2.30 -29.29
N GLN A 97 1.61 2.19 -28.11
CA GLN A 97 0.49 1.27 -27.90
C GLN A 97 -0.82 1.91 -28.34
N LYS A 98 -1.57 1.24 -29.23
CA LYS A 98 -2.89 1.71 -29.71
C LYS A 98 -3.96 1.73 -28.61
N HIS A 99 -3.79 0.93 -27.56
CA HIS A 99 -4.70 0.78 -26.43
C HIS A 99 -3.89 0.48 -25.18
N VAL A 100 -4.35 0.90 -24.00
CA VAL A 100 -3.77 0.45 -22.74
C VAL A 100 -4.14 -1.03 -22.56
N PRO A 101 -3.17 -1.97 -22.55
CA PRO A 101 -3.43 -3.38 -22.27
C PRO A 101 -4.12 -3.54 -20.90
N ALA A 102 -5.06 -4.48 -20.79
CA ALA A 102 -5.84 -4.69 -19.58
C ALA A 102 -5.01 -5.03 -18.33
N LEU A 103 -3.74 -5.39 -18.49
CA LEU A 103 -2.81 -5.71 -17.40
C LEU A 103 -1.96 -4.50 -16.97
N GLN A 104 -1.78 -3.50 -17.83
CA GLN A 104 -0.89 -2.36 -17.56
C GLN A 104 -1.31 -1.52 -16.34
N PRO A 105 -2.60 -1.20 -16.12
CA PRO A 105 -3.00 -0.45 -14.94
C PRO A 105 -2.66 -1.18 -13.64
N LYS A 106 -2.85 -2.52 -13.59
CA LYS A 106 -2.52 -3.34 -12.42
C LYS A 106 -1.02 -3.37 -12.15
N LEU A 107 -0.21 -3.56 -13.18
CA LEU A 107 1.26 -3.56 -13.05
C LEU A 107 1.77 -2.21 -12.56
N HIS A 108 1.27 -1.12 -13.13
CA HIS A 108 1.65 0.23 -12.70
C HIS A 108 1.19 0.51 -11.26
N TYR A 109 -0.02 0.07 -10.89
CA TYR A 109 -0.52 0.20 -9.52
C TYR A 109 0.42 -0.49 -8.53
N LEU A 110 0.74 -1.76 -8.80
CA LEU A 110 1.62 -2.55 -7.93
C LEU A 110 3.06 -2.01 -7.90
N LYS A 111 3.53 -1.39 -9.00
CA LYS A 111 4.83 -0.72 -9.02
C LYS A 111 4.86 0.48 -8.09
N ILE A 112 3.84 1.34 -8.13
CA ILE A 112 3.76 2.53 -7.26
C ILE A 112 3.64 2.11 -5.79
N ILE A 113 2.75 1.16 -5.47
CA ILE A 113 2.55 0.76 -4.07
C ILE A 113 3.79 0.08 -3.47
N ALA A 114 4.58 -0.61 -4.30
CA ALA A 114 5.81 -1.27 -3.86
C ALA A 114 6.94 -0.28 -3.48
N GLU A 115 6.82 1.00 -3.84
CA GLU A 115 7.79 2.03 -3.43
C GLU A 115 7.62 2.46 -1.96
N LEU A 116 6.47 2.15 -1.34
CA LEU A 116 6.18 2.46 0.06
C LEU A 116 7.03 1.60 1.01
N PRO A 117 7.80 2.19 1.94
CA PRO A 117 8.46 1.48 3.05
C PRO A 117 7.63 0.38 3.73
N SER A 118 6.33 0.62 3.96
CA SER A 118 5.43 -0.32 4.63
C SER A 118 4.85 -1.40 3.71
N TYR A 119 5.20 -1.41 2.42
CA TYR A 119 4.74 -2.43 1.48
C TYR A 119 5.26 -3.82 1.86
N GLY A 120 4.33 -4.76 2.02
CA GLY A 120 4.64 -6.11 2.49
C GLY A 120 5.11 -6.18 3.95
N ALA A 121 5.08 -5.06 4.69
CA ALA A 121 5.55 -5.00 6.06
C ALA A 121 4.44 -5.24 7.09
N LYS A 122 4.82 -5.75 8.26
CA LYS A 122 3.97 -5.86 9.44
C LYS A 122 4.68 -5.27 10.65
N CYS A 123 3.97 -4.42 11.38
CA CYS A 123 4.43 -3.83 12.63
C CYS A 123 3.83 -4.59 13.82
N PHE A 124 4.65 -4.83 14.83
CA PHE A 124 4.25 -5.40 16.12
C PHE A 124 4.70 -4.45 17.22
N SER A 125 3.75 -3.92 17.97
CA SER A 125 4.05 -3.11 19.15
C SER A 125 4.60 -4.03 20.25
N GLY A 126 5.78 -3.72 20.79
CA GLY A 126 6.41 -4.54 21.82
C GLY A 126 7.67 -3.92 22.42
N CYS A 127 8.08 -4.42 23.57
CA CYS A 127 9.36 -4.05 24.17
C CYS A 127 10.43 -5.05 23.73
N VAL A 128 11.51 -4.60 23.10
CA VAL A 128 12.74 -5.40 23.04
C VAL A 128 13.34 -5.38 24.44
N MET A 129 13.34 -6.54 25.12
CA MET A 129 13.69 -6.64 26.55
C MET A 129 15.06 -6.04 26.87
N GLU A 130 16.02 -6.10 25.93
CA GLU A 130 17.37 -5.55 26.11
C GLU A 130 17.42 -4.01 26.11
N ALA A 131 16.44 -3.35 25.48
CA ALA A 131 16.42 -1.88 25.31
C ALA A 131 15.61 -1.14 26.38
N ASN A 132 14.79 -1.85 27.19
CA ASN A 132 13.87 -1.30 28.20
C ASN A 132 13.08 -0.04 27.75
N GLN A 133 12.75 0.03 26.46
CA GLN A 133 12.10 1.15 25.81
C GLN A 133 10.98 0.63 24.91
N GLU A 134 9.85 1.35 24.86
CA GLU A 134 8.80 1.04 23.89
C GLU A 134 9.36 1.14 22.47
N SER A 135 9.20 0.04 21.72
CA SER A 135 9.66 -0.10 20.36
C SER A 135 8.56 -0.69 19.48
N VAL A 136 8.72 -0.55 18.17
CA VAL A 136 7.88 -1.26 17.20
C VAL A 136 8.79 -2.18 16.41
N ILE A 137 8.50 -3.48 16.42
CA ILE A 137 9.16 -4.44 15.55
C ILE A 137 8.51 -4.38 14.17
N LEU A 138 9.32 -4.06 13.17
CA LEU A 138 8.95 -4.07 11.76
C LEU A 138 9.51 -5.34 11.12
N ILE A 139 8.63 -6.19 10.60
CA ILE A 139 9.02 -7.33 9.75
C ILE A 139 8.65 -6.99 8.32
N SER A 140 9.62 -6.96 7.40
CA SER A 140 9.35 -6.64 6.00
C SER A 140 10.34 -7.30 5.04
N PRO A 141 9.95 -7.50 3.76
CA PRO A 141 10.87 -7.98 2.72
C PRO A 141 12.08 -7.07 2.48
N ARG A 142 11.96 -5.77 2.79
CA ARG A 142 13.00 -4.76 2.49
C ARG A 142 13.96 -4.53 3.65
N PHE A 143 13.49 -4.68 4.87
CA PHE A 143 14.23 -4.33 6.09
C PHE A 143 14.43 -5.52 7.04
N GLY A 144 14.14 -6.74 6.59
CA GLY A 144 14.23 -7.93 7.45
C GLY A 144 13.38 -7.80 8.70
N ILE A 145 13.96 -8.16 9.85
CA ILE A 145 13.47 -7.78 11.17
C ILE A 145 14.22 -6.51 11.59
N SER A 146 13.46 -5.45 11.81
CA SER A 146 13.95 -4.14 12.24
C SER A 146 13.19 -3.65 13.47
N GLN A 147 13.78 -2.72 14.21
CA GLN A 147 13.11 -1.97 15.26
C GLN A 147 12.95 -0.51 14.90
N ILE A 148 11.87 0.11 15.37
CA ILE A 148 11.66 1.56 15.34
C ILE A 148 11.57 2.02 16.78
N THR A 149 12.53 2.82 17.22
CA THR A 149 12.65 3.30 18.61
C THR A 149 12.20 4.76 18.72
N GLY A 150 11.21 5.00 19.58
CA GLY A 150 10.72 6.35 19.89
C GLY A 150 9.76 6.97 18.87
N ILE A 151 9.00 7.97 19.34
CA ILE A 151 7.84 8.57 18.63
C ILE A 151 8.24 9.37 17.37
N ARG A 152 9.50 9.82 17.29
CA ARG A 152 9.99 10.70 16.21
C ARG A 152 10.94 10.00 15.23
N ASN A 153 11.40 8.79 15.55
CA ASN A 153 12.33 8.09 14.68
C ASN A 153 11.53 7.34 13.62
N THR A 154 11.70 7.72 12.37
CA THR A 154 10.93 7.18 11.24
C THR A 154 11.72 6.15 10.42
N MET A 155 13.02 6.02 10.71
CA MET A 155 13.89 5.08 10.01
C MET A 155 14.01 3.78 10.81
N PRO A 156 13.65 2.62 10.23
CA PRO A 156 13.86 1.33 10.87
C PRO A 156 15.35 1.03 11.03
N GLU A 157 15.73 0.58 12.22
CA GLU A 157 17.05 0.04 12.53
C GLU A 157 17.02 -1.47 12.36
N ALA A 158 17.86 -2.01 11.48
CA ALA A 158 17.90 -3.44 11.21
C ALA A 158 18.43 -4.22 12.43
N LEU A 159 17.70 -5.24 12.85
CA LEU A 159 18.13 -6.20 13.88
C LEU A 159 18.77 -7.42 13.22
N CYS A 160 18.11 -8.01 12.23
CA CYS A 160 18.64 -9.12 11.44
C CYS A 160 17.89 -9.29 10.12
N ASP A 161 18.53 -9.94 9.16
CA ASP A 161 17.88 -10.41 7.94
C ASP A 161 17.15 -11.74 8.19
N ILE A 162 16.09 -11.99 7.43
CA ILE A 162 15.25 -13.20 7.60
C ILE A 162 16.05 -14.48 7.35
N ASP A 163 17.02 -14.44 6.45
CA ASP A 163 17.86 -15.58 6.11
C ASP A 163 18.91 -15.89 7.18
N GLN A 164 19.12 -15.00 8.15
CA GLN A 164 20.03 -15.22 9.29
C GLN A 164 19.35 -15.99 10.43
N ILE A 165 18.03 -16.15 10.41
CA ILE A 165 17.28 -16.79 11.51
C ILE A 165 17.45 -18.31 11.44
N THR A 166 17.84 -18.92 12.56
CA THR A 166 17.98 -20.39 12.71
C THR A 166 16.81 -20.99 13.49
N ASN A 167 16.28 -20.26 14.46
CA ASN A 167 15.17 -20.73 15.30
C ASN A 167 14.31 -19.56 15.80
N VAL A 168 13.01 -19.83 15.99
CA VAL A 168 12.06 -18.91 16.63
C VAL A 168 11.31 -19.70 17.69
N SER A 169 11.44 -19.30 18.95
CA SER A 169 10.72 -19.90 20.08
C SER A 169 9.81 -18.90 20.76
N VAL A 170 8.66 -19.39 21.22
CA VAL A 170 7.66 -18.59 21.94
C VAL A 170 7.40 -19.23 23.30
N SER A 171 7.52 -18.44 24.37
CA SER A 171 7.23 -18.87 25.74
C SER A 171 6.30 -17.87 26.44
N ARG A 172 5.55 -18.32 27.45
CA ARG A 172 4.82 -17.42 28.34
C ARG A 172 5.75 -16.88 29.41
N GLU A 173 5.61 -15.59 29.69
CA GLU A 173 6.30 -14.94 30.81
C GLU A 173 5.64 -15.31 32.16
N GLU A 174 6.34 -15.01 33.25
CA GLU A 174 5.89 -15.34 34.63
C GLU A 174 4.55 -14.68 34.99
N ASP A 175 4.24 -13.54 34.37
CA ASP A 175 2.98 -12.82 34.56
C ASP A 175 1.75 -13.54 33.94
N ASN A 176 1.96 -14.63 33.19
CA ASN A 176 0.95 -15.41 32.45
C ASN A 176 0.10 -14.62 31.44
N ILE A 177 0.47 -13.38 31.14
CA ILE A 177 -0.25 -12.49 30.21
C ILE A 177 0.63 -12.20 29.00
N SER A 178 1.93 -12.04 29.21
CA SER A 178 2.91 -11.67 28.19
C SER A 178 3.50 -12.91 27.50
N LEU A 179 3.76 -12.79 26.20
CA LEU A 179 4.47 -13.78 25.40
C LEU A 179 5.86 -13.25 25.08
N LYS A 180 6.88 -14.06 25.36
CA LYS A 180 8.26 -13.82 24.93
C LYS A 180 8.50 -14.51 23.60
N VAL A 181 9.08 -13.78 22.65
CA VAL A 181 9.56 -14.33 21.38
C VAL A 181 11.08 -14.22 21.38
N GLU A 182 11.76 -15.34 21.20
CA GLU A 182 13.22 -15.42 21.12
C GLU A 182 13.63 -15.88 19.71
N ILE A 183 14.55 -15.14 19.10
CA ILE A 183 15.01 -15.36 17.73
C ILE A 183 16.50 -15.69 17.80
N SER A 184 16.86 -16.91 17.40
CA SER A 184 18.26 -17.34 17.29
C SER A 184 18.77 -17.05 15.89
N LEU A 185 19.98 -16.50 15.79
CA LEU A 185 20.64 -16.23 14.51
C LEU A 185 21.68 -17.31 14.20
N LYS A 186 22.18 -17.30 12.96
CA LYS A 186 23.37 -18.08 12.57
C LYS A 186 24.59 -17.51 13.32
N ASP A 187 25.43 -18.41 13.82
CA ASP A 187 26.76 -18.06 14.35
C ASP A 187 27.65 -17.41 13.29
#